data_AF-A0A7W7JXQ0-F1
#
_entry.id   AF-A0A7W7JXQ0-F1
#
_cell.length_a   1.000
_cell.length_b   1.000
_cell.length_c   1.000
_cell.angle_alpha   90.00
_cell.angle_beta   90.00
_cell.angle_gamma   90.00
#
_symmetry.space_group_name_H-M   'P 1'
#
loop_
_entity.id
_entity.type
_entity.pdbx_description
1 polymer ?
#
loop_
_entity_poly.entity_id
_entity_poly.type
_entity_poly.pdbx_seq_one_letter_code
_entity_poly.pdbx_strand_id
1 'polypeptide(L)'
;MDPFQAALDAMFNGPGSLAASYQHSTGDFPAIRVLLARPDEAATFRGSRIVQATYEVSIRKSEIYAPIAGAELTIPGQEFPQASGVITDRLRLTGDPMIDAEGLTWNCGAEPI
;
A
#
# COMPACT_ATOMS: atom_id res chain seq x y z
N MET A 1 0.64 25.86 13.38
CA MET A 1 -0.05 24.79 12.63
C MET A 1 0.52 24.84 11.23
N ASP A 2 1.23 23.78 10.82
CA ASP A 2 1.82 23.71 9.48
C ASP A 2 0.70 23.34 8.49
N PRO A 3 0.34 24.22 7.54
CA PRO A 3 -0.76 23.96 6.61
C PRO A 3 -0.49 22.74 5.72
N PHE A 4 0.77 22.38 5.50
CA PHE A 4 1.15 21.23 4.69
C PHE A 4 0.93 19.91 5.43
N GLN A 5 1.32 19.85 6.71
CA GLN A 5 1.00 18.72 7.59
C GLN A 5 -0.52 18.55 7.73
N ALA A 6 -1.25 19.65 7.89
CA ALA A 6 -2.71 19.60 7.98
C ALA A 6 -3.37 19.05 6.69
N ALA A 7 -2.83 19.37 5.51
CA ALA A 7 -3.32 18.85 4.24
C ALA A 7 -3.03 17.35 4.06
N LEU A 8 -1.83 16.89 4.44
CA LEU A 8 -1.52 15.47 4.47
C LEU A 8 -2.49 14.73 5.39
N ASP A 9 -2.66 15.22 6.62
CA ASP A 9 -3.62 14.68 7.60
C ASP A 9 -5.03 14.61 7.07
N ALA A 10 -5.50 15.62 6.35
CA ALA A 10 -6.79 15.56 5.68
C ALA A 10 -6.86 14.42 4.64
N MET A 11 -5.78 14.14 3.91
CA MET A 11 -5.75 13.06 2.92
C MET A 11 -5.83 11.67 3.56
N PHE A 12 -5.05 11.39 4.60
CA PHE A 12 -5.09 10.07 5.26
C PHE A 12 -6.18 9.94 6.33
N ASN A 13 -6.88 11.00 6.67
CA ASN A 13 -8.16 10.93 7.39
C ASN A 13 -9.36 11.05 6.45
N GLY A 14 -9.11 11.18 5.14
CA GLY A 14 -10.13 11.24 4.11
C GLY A 14 -10.74 9.87 3.77
N PRO A 15 -11.82 9.84 3.00
CA PRO A 15 -12.60 8.63 2.69
C PRO A 15 -11.82 7.58 1.88
N GLY A 16 -10.77 7.98 1.17
CA GLY A 16 -9.90 7.06 0.41
C GLY A 16 -8.80 6.40 1.24
N SER A 17 -8.69 6.73 2.52
CA SER A 17 -7.66 6.19 3.40
C SER A 17 -8.19 5.06 4.26
N LEU A 18 -7.42 3.98 4.33
CA LEU A 18 -7.78 2.73 4.96
C LEU A 18 -6.93 2.50 6.20
N ALA A 19 -7.56 2.01 7.26
CA ALA A 19 -6.85 1.63 8.48
C ALA A 19 -6.19 0.29 8.22
N ALA A 20 -4.89 0.20 8.56
CA ALA A 20 -4.13 -1.01 8.33
C ALA A 20 -3.17 -1.29 9.47
N SER A 21 -2.70 -2.53 9.55
CA SER A 21 -1.50 -2.90 10.28
C SER A 21 -0.40 -3.29 9.31
N TYR A 22 0.84 -3.02 9.67
CA TYR A 22 2.03 -3.36 8.90
C TYR A 22 2.95 -4.27 9.72
N GLN A 23 3.27 -5.44 9.19
CA GLN A 23 4.04 -6.47 9.86
C GLN A 23 5.22 -6.91 9.00
N HIS A 24 6.39 -7.05 9.62
CA HIS A 24 7.56 -7.65 9.00
C HIS A 24 8.35 -8.45 10.04
N SER A 25 9.40 -9.14 9.60
CA SER A 25 10.20 -10.04 10.43
C SER A 25 10.79 -9.45 11.70
N THR A 26 10.86 -8.11 11.81
CA THR A 26 11.51 -7.41 12.92
C THR A 26 10.62 -6.35 13.58
N GLY A 27 9.35 -6.23 13.20
CA GLY A 27 8.46 -5.21 13.74
C GLY A 27 6.98 -5.39 13.37
N ASP A 28 6.11 -4.88 14.24
CA ASP A 28 4.66 -4.83 14.07
C ASP A 28 4.19 -3.41 14.38
N PHE A 29 3.46 -2.83 13.42
CA PHE A 29 2.91 -1.49 13.46
C PHE A 29 1.39 -1.62 13.33
N PRO A 30 0.66 -1.71 14.45
CA PRO A 30 -0.74 -2.13 14.44
C PRO A 30 -1.72 -1.03 14.00
N ALA A 31 -1.27 0.22 13.86
CA ALA A 31 -2.14 1.35 13.55
C ALA A 31 -1.44 2.31 12.57
N ILE A 32 -1.58 2.03 11.28
CA ILE A 32 -1.16 2.92 10.19
C ILE A 32 -2.34 3.26 9.29
N ARG A 33 -2.14 4.24 8.42
CA ARG A 33 -3.10 4.61 7.38
C ARG A 33 -2.46 4.46 6.01
N VAL A 34 -3.18 3.81 5.11
CA VAL A 34 -2.70 3.56 3.75
C VAL A 34 -3.70 4.04 2.72
N LEU A 35 -3.19 4.51 1.58
CA LEU A 35 -3.99 4.72 0.39
C LEU A 35 -3.83 3.50 -0.50
N LEU A 36 -4.94 2.88 -0.87
CA LEU A 36 -4.96 1.73 -1.76
C LEU A 36 -5.39 2.18 -3.15
N ALA A 37 -4.52 2.01 -4.13
CA ALA A 37 -4.83 2.19 -5.53
C ALA A 37 -4.82 0.84 -6.25
N ARG A 38 -5.75 0.68 -7.19
CA ARG A 38 -5.79 -0.48 -8.09
C ARG A 38 -5.52 0.03 -9.50
N PRO A 39 -4.51 -0.49 -10.22
CA PRO A 39 -4.36 -0.19 -11.64
C PRO A 39 -5.58 -0.72 -12.40
N ASP A 40 -6.27 0.17 -13.12
CA ASP A 40 -7.46 -0.16 -13.90
C ASP A 40 -7.15 -1.05 -15.14
N GLU A 41 -5.88 -1.17 -15.53
CA GLU A 41 -5.47 -1.89 -16.73
C GLU A 41 -4.19 -2.73 -16.51
N ALA A 42 -4.17 -3.95 -17.06
CA ALA A 42 -2.98 -4.78 -17.10
C ALA A 42 -1.98 -4.20 -18.12
N ALA A 43 -0.86 -3.65 -17.66
CA ALA A 43 0.18 -3.16 -18.53
C ALA A 43 0.76 -4.31 -19.39
N THR A 44 0.63 -4.19 -20.72
CA THR A 44 1.26 -5.13 -21.66
C THR A 44 2.61 -4.58 -22.09
N PHE A 45 3.71 -5.22 -21.69
CA PHE A 45 5.05 -4.86 -22.15
C PHE A 45 5.65 -5.96 -23.04
N ARG A 46 5.91 -5.62 -24.32
CA ARG A 46 6.65 -6.45 -25.30
C ARG A 46 6.22 -7.93 -25.40
N GLY A 47 4.92 -8.22 -25.34
CA GLY A 47 4.39 -9.58 -25.53
C GLY A 47 4.54 -10.51 -24.32
N SER A 48 5.06 -10.01 -23.20
CA SER A 48 5.09 -10.71 -21.91
C SER A 48 4.04 -10.10 -20.98
N ARG A 49 3.14 -10.92 -20.45
CA ARG A 49 2.22 -10.50 -19.39
C ARG A 49 3.04 -10.34 -18.11
N ILE A 50 3.50 -9.13 -17.82
CA ILE A 50 4.05 -8.83 -16.50
C ILE A 50 2.83 -8.74 -15.58
N VAL A 51 2.72 -9.69 -14.65
CA VAL A 51 1.76 -9.58 -13.54
C VAL A 51 2.36 -8.54 -12.59
N GLN A 52 2.26 -7.28 -12.98
CA GLN A 52 2.63 -6.14 -12.16
C GLN A 52 1.68 -6.11 -10.96
N ALA A 53 2.20 -5.78 -9.78
CA ALA A 53 1.49 -5.73 -8.51
C ALA A 53 0.01 -5.36 -8.68
N THR A 54 -0.88 -6.25 -8.25
CA THR A 54 -2.33 -6.10 -8.43
C THR A 54 -2.86 -4.84 -7.73
N TYR A 55 -2.10 -4.32 -6.77
CA TYR A 55 -2.38 -3.10 -6.03
C TYR A 55 -1.12 -2.25 -5.86
N GLU A 56 -1.30 -0.94 -5.81
CA GLU A 56 -0.31 0.01 -5.34
C GLU A 56 -0.78 0.54 -3.98
N VAL A 57 0.12 0.57 -3.01
CA VAL A 57 -0.17 1.07 -1.67
C VAL A 57 0.75 2.25 -1.37
N SER A 58 0.17 3.39 -1.03
CA SER A 58 0.91 4.54 -0.53
C SER A 58 0.90 4.56 1.00
N ILE A 59 2.08 4.53 1.61
CA ILE A 59 2.30 4.54 3.06
C ILE A 59 2.98 5.85 3.46
N ARG A 60 2.55 6.47 4.55
CA ARG A 60 3.25 7.66 5.06
C ARG A 60 4.64 7.32 5.58
N LYS A 61 5.62 8.12 5.20
CA LYS A 61 6.98 8.04 5.76
C LYS A 61 7.04 8.31 7.26
N SER A 62 6.11 9.12 7.79
CA SER A 62 6.01 9.39 9.22
C SER A 62 5.51 8.19 10.03
N GLU A 63 4.73 7.30 9.42
CA GLU A 63 4.25 6.07 10.06
C GLU A 63 5.27 4.95 9.91
N ILE A 64 5.81 4.78 8.69
CA ILE A 64 6.83 3.78 8.36
C ILE A 64 8.01 4.48 7.67
N TYR A 65 9.14 4.56 8.37
CA TYR A 65 10.32 5.26 7.87
C TYR A 65 10.86 4.66 6.56
N ALA A 66 10.90 3.32 6.48
CA ALA A 66 11.34 2.57 5.31
C ALA A 66 10.59 1.23 5.24
N PRO A 67 9.57 1.08 4.38
CA PRO A 67 8.89 -0.19 4.16
C PRO A 67 9.84 -1.24 3.61
N ILE A 68 9.50 -2.52 3.79
CA ILE A 68 10.33 -3.65 3.39
C ILE A 68 9.52 -4.56 2.46
N ALA A 69 10.14 -4.97 1.35
CA ALA A 69 9.55 -5.97 0.48
C ALA A 69 9.28 -7.29 1.23
N GLY A 70 8.12 -7.90 1.00
CA GLY A 70 7.67 -9.09 1.71
C GLY A 70 6.98 -8.82 3.05
N ALA A 71 6.94 -7.57 3.52
CA ALA A 71 6.10 -7.19 4.65
C ALA A 71 4.61 -7.40 4.35
N GLU A 72 3.83 -7.68 5.37
CA GLU A 72 2.41 -7.94 5.29
C GLU A 72 1.62 -6.73 5.77
N LEU A 73 0.62 -6.35 4.99
CA LEU A 73 -0.37 -5.34 5.31
C LEU A 73 -1.71 -6.03 5.56
N THR A 74 -2.30 -5.78 6.73
CA THR A 74 -3.68 -6.19 6.99
C THR A 74 -4.57 -4.96 6.95
N ILE A 75 -5.58 -4.96 6.08
CA ILE A 75 -6.55 -3.88 5.86
C ILE A 75 -7.96 -4.45 6.13
N PRO A 76 -8.47 -4.36 7.36
CA PRO A 76 -9.73 -5.01 7.74
C PRO A 76 -10.95 -4.53 6.94
N GLY A 77 -11.78 -5.47 6.51
CA GLY A 77 -12.99 -5.22 5.72
C GLY A 77 -12.74 -4.94 4.24
N GLN A 78 -11.56 -5.28 3.70
CA GLN A 78 -11.25 -5.17 2.28
C GLN A 78 -11.20 -6.54 1.61
N GLU A 79 -11.87 -6.64 0.47
CA GLU A 79 -11.90 -7.86 -0.32
C GLU A 79 -11.05 -7.69 -1.58
N PHE A 80 -10.07 -8.58 -1.73
CA PHE A 80 -9.16 -8.57 -2.86
C PHE A 80 -9.47 -9.76 -3.78
N PRO A 81 -10.00 -9.53 -5.00
CA PRO A 81 -10.22 -10.59 -5.97
C PRO A 81 -8.90 -11.21 -6.45
N GLN A 82 -8.84 -12.54 -6.46
CA GLN A 82 -7.73 -13.35 -6.96
C GLN A 82 -8.26 -14.46 -7.88
N ALA A 83 -7.39 -15.08 -8.68
CA ALA A 83 -7.78 -16.17 -9.59
C ALA A 83 -8.40 -17.39 -8.87
N SER A 84 -8.02 -17.64 -7.62
CA SER A 84 -8.51 -18.74 -6.77
C SER A 84 -9.72 -18.39 -5.89
N GLY A 85 -10.20 -17.14 -5.91
CA GLY A 85 -11.30 -16.68 -5.05
C GLY A 85 -11.10 -15.25 -4.54
N VAL A 86 -11.75 -14.90 -3.43
CA VAL A 86 -11.58 -13.61 -2.76
C VAL A 86 -10.72 -13.81 -1.52
N ILE A 87 -9.65 -13.02 -1.39
CA ILE A 87 -8.85 -12.93 -0.17
C ILE A 87 -9.36 -11.74 0.63
N THR A 88 -9.59 -11.95 1.92
CA THR A 88 -10.00 -10.89 2.83
C THR A 88 -8.78 -10.29 3.50
N ASP A 89 -8.67 -8.97 3.39
CA ASP A 89 -7.93 -8.09 4.28
C ASP A 89 -6.41 -8.17 4.23
N ARG A 90 -5.76 -9.03 3.43
CA ARG A 90 -4.30 -9.15 3.46
C ARG A 90 -3.63 -8.89 2.11
N LEU A 91 -2.56 -8.10 2.18
CA LEU A 91 -1.66 -7.82 1.08
C LEU A 91 -0.21 -8.07 1.53
N ARG A 92 0.63 -8.57 0.64
CA ARG A 92 2.08 -8.60 0.79
C ARG A 92 2.70 -7.52 -0.07
N LEU A 93 3.62 -6.74 0.50
CA LEU A 93 4.39 -5.76 -0.26
C LEU A 93 5.36 -6.45 -1.21
N THR A 94 5.40 -5.98 -2.45
CA THR A 94 6.22 -6.50 -3.54
C THR A 94 7.02 -5.38 -4.19
N GLY A 95 8.21 -5.73 -4.68
CA GLY A 95 9.14 -4.75 -5.25
C GLY A 95 9.76 -3.84 -4.20
N ASP A 96 10.61 -2.93 -4.67
CA ASP A 96 11.29 -1.94 -3.83
C ASP A 96 10.37 -0.72 -3.61
N PRO A 97 10.18 -0.25 -2.36
CA PRO A 97 9.43 0.97 -2.09
C PRO A 97 10.04 2.18 -2.77
N MET A 98 9.20 2.95 -3.45
CA MET A 98 9.59 4.18 -4.13
C MET A 98 9.06 5.39 -3.37
N ILE A 99 9.95 6.33 -3.03
CA ILE A 99 9.51 7.58 -2.41
C ILE A 99 8.88 8.49 -3.47
N ASP A 100 7.80 9.19 -3.10
CA ASP A 100 7.22 10.24 -3.94
C ASP A 100 8.18 11.43 -4.13
N ALA A 101 7.84 12.31 -5.07
CA ALA A 101 8.69 13.46 -5.40
C ALA A 101 8.84 14.43 -4.22
N GLU A 102 7.83 14.50 -3.35
CA GLU A 102 7.75 15.35 -2.19
C GLU A 102 8.49 14.77 -0.96
N GLY A 103 8.83 13.48 -0.97
CA GLY A 103 9.58 12.83 0.10
C GLY A 103 8.76 12.40 1.32
N LEU A 104 7.45 12.24 1.16
CA LEU A 104 6.46 12.13 2.25
C LEU A 104 5.75 10.77 2.27
N THR A 105 5.60 10.15 1.10
CA THR A 105 4.95 8.85 0.98
C THR A 105 5.85 7.85 0.27
N TRP A 106 5.68 6.59 0.65
CA TRP A 106 6.26 5.44 -0.01
C TRP A 106 5.18 4.78 -0.86
N ASN A 107 5.44 4.63 -2.14
CA ASN A 107 4.63 3.86 -3.07
C ASN A 107 5.23 2.46 -3.16
N CYS A 108 4.42 1.47 -2.79
CA CYS A 108 4.80 0.07 -2.76
C CYS A 108 3.86 -0.73 -3.66
N GLY A 109 4.40 -1.66 -4.44
CA GLY A 109 3.57 -2.69 -5.05
C GLY A 109 3.02 -3.62 -3.96
N ALA A 110 1.83 -4.17 -4.14
CA ALA A 110 1.27 -5.14 -3.22
C ALA A 110 0.43 -6.22 -3.94
N GLU A 111 0.44 -7.44 -3.39
CA GLU A 111 -0.32 -8.58 -3.90
C GLU A 111 -1.15 -9.26 -2.79
N PRO A 112 -2.36 -9.76 -3.07
CA PRO A 112 -3.14 -10.50 -2.08
C PRO A 112 -2.50 -11.84 -1.69
N ILE A 113 -2.55 -12.20 -0.41
CA ILE A 113 -1.96 -13.44 0.16
C ILE A 113 -2.91 -14.27 1.03
#